data_AF-A6VH53-F1
#
_entry.id   AF-A6VH53-F1
#
_cell.length_a   1.000
_cell.length_b   1.000
_cell.length_c   1.000
_cell.angle_alpha   90.00
_cell.angle_beta   90.00
_cell.angle_gamma   90.00
#
_symmetry.space_group_name_H-M   'P 1'
#
loop_
_entity.id
_entity.type
_entity.pdbx_description
1 polymer ?
#
loop_
_entity_poly.entity_id
_entity_poly.type
_entity_poly.pdbx_seq_one_letter_code
_entity_poly.pdbx_strand_id
1 'polypeptide(L)'
;MSELINIPKYGRKINFWICLEKAFEKNVKIDIGHFKIICMFLDVMEFYETLSKDTSKKEARKILEKEGIFSKNSEYISGEYLKKHIDRDSRVAVHNRINDLRKLEFIIETKPGPLGGYKLLKTPDWFLNGE
;
A
#
# COMPACT_ATOMS: atom_id res chain seq x y z
N MET A 1 18.83 0.72 19.69
CA MET A 1 18.55 0.42 18.27
C MET A 1 17.18 -0.22 18.24
N SER A 2 16.17 0.40 17.64
CA SER A 2 14.91 -0.30 17.41
C SER A 2 15.19 -1.39 16.39
N GLU A 3 14.91 -2.65 16.74
CA GLU A 3 14.72 -3.67 15.72
C GLU A 3 13.56 -3.17 14.86
N LEU A 4 13.87 -2.72 13.64
CA LEU A 4 12.86 -2.27 12.68
C LEU A 4 11.83 -3.39 12.55
N ILE A 5 10.56 -3.07 12.75
CA ILE A 5 9.48 -4.05 12.60
C ILE A 5 9.53 -4.59 11.18
N ASN A 6 9.82 -5.87 11.05
CA ASN A 6 9.85 -6.54 9.75
C ASN A 6 8.44 -6.98 9.39
N ILE A 7 7.81 -6.27 8.46
CA ILE A 7 6.49 -6.65 7.95
C ILE A 7 6.67 -7.92 7.10
N PRO A 8 6.00 -9.03 7.45
CA PRO A 8 6.05 -10.24 6.64
C PRO A 8 5.56 -9.95 5.22
N LYS A 9 6.26 -10.50 4.23
CA LYS A 9 5.82 -10.45 2.83
C LYS A 9 5.02 -11.71 2.55
N TYR A 10 3.74 -11.54 2.26
CA TYR A 10 2.88 -12.67 1.94
C TYR A 10 2.91 -12.96 0.43
N GLY A 11 3.08 -14.23 0.07
CA GLY A 11 3.01 -14.67 -1.31
C GLY A 11 1.59 -14.48 -1.86
N ARG A 12 1.44 -13.78 -2.99
CA ARG A 12 0.14 -13.53 -3.62
C ARG A 12 0.15 -13.89 -5.09
N LYS A 13 -0.90 -14.57 -5.55
CA LYS A 13 -1.11 -14.87 -6.96
C LYS A 13 -1.79 -13.69 -7.64
N ILE A 14 -0.97 -12.73 -8.09
CA ILE A 14 -1.45 -11.57 -8.85
C ILE A 14 -1.73 -11.99 -10.29
N ASN A 15 -2.87 -11.59 -10.84
CA ASN A 15 -3.16 -11.79 -12.26
C ASN A 15 -2.43 -10.74 -13.10
N PHE A 16 -1.13 -10.95 -13.29
CA PHE A 16 -0.25 -10.00 -13.97
C PHE A 16 -0.69 -9.70 -15.41
N TRP A 17 -1.16 -10.71 -16.14
CA TRP A 17 -1.61 -10.54 -17.52
C TRP A 17 -2.86 -9.67 -17.61
N ILE A 18 -3.86 -9.90 -16.75
CA ILE A 18 -5.05 -9.03 -16.71
C ILE A 18 -4.68 -7.61 -16.25
N CYS A 19 -3.70 -7.45 -15.35
CA CYS A 19 -3.21 -6.11 -15.00
C CYS A 19 -2.68 -5.36 -16.23
N LEU A 20 -1.90 -6.03 -17.09
CA LEU A 20 -1.37 -5.43 -18.32
C LEU A 20 -2.48 -5.10 -19.33
N GLU A 21 -3.44 -6.00 -19.49
CA GLU A 21 -4.60 -5.80 -20.36
C GLU A 21 -5.41 -4.58 -19.92
N LYS A 22 -5.78 -4.50 -18.63
CA LYS A 22 -6.52 -3.36 -18.06
C LYS A 22 -5.74 -2.05 -18.15
N ALA A 23 -4.42 -2.11 -17.96
CA ALA A 23 -3.54 -0.95 -18.14
C ALA A 23 -3.53 -0.46 -19.59
N PHE A 24 -3.46 -1.37 -20.56
CA PHE A 24 -3.55 -1.05 -21.98
C PHE A 24 -4.90 -0.42 -22.33
N GLU A 25 -6.01 -1.04 -21.94
CA GLU A 25 -7.38 -0.55 -22.18
C GLU A 25 -7.60 0.87 -21.64
N LYS A 26 -7.07 1.17 -20.45
CA LYS A 26 -7.21 2.48 -19.79
C LYS A 26 -6.12 3.48 -20.20
N ASN A 27 -5.21 3.11 -21.10
CA ASN A 27 -4.02 3.90 -21.49
C ASN A 27 -3.19 4.37 -20.27
N VAL A 28 -2.95 3.45 -19.33
CA VAL A 28 -2.18 3.67 -18.10
C VAL A 28 -0.83 2.97 -18.22
N LYS A 29 0.26 3.70 -17.98
CA LYS A 29 1.61 3.12 -17.96
C LYS A 29 1.92 2.57 -16.58
N ILE A 30 1.94 1.25 -16.45
CA ILE A 30 2.33 0.58 -15.20
C ILE A 30 3.79 0.15 -15.22
N ASP A 31 4.38 0.07 -14.03
CA ASP A 31 5.74 -0.40 -13.79
C ASP A 31 5.82 -1.15 -12.45
N ILE A 32 6.99 -1.71 -12.14
CA ILE A 32 7.19 -2.48 -10.89
C ILE A 32 6.89 -1.70 -9.61
N GLY A 33 6.99 -0.36 -9.65
CA GLY A 33 6.66 0.49 -8.51
C GLY A 33 5.17 0.43 -8.15
N HIS A 34 4.29 0.23 -9.13
CA HIS A 34 2.85 0.06 -8.89
C HIS A 34 2.58 -1.22 -8.08
N PHE A 35 3.17 -2.34 -8.50
CA PHE A 35 3.04 -3.62 -7.82
C PHE A 35 3.65 -3.58 -6.42
N LYS A 36 4.83 -2.95 -6.26
CA LYS A 36 5.43 -2.73 -4.93
C LYS A 36 4.47 -1.99 -3.98
N ILE A 37 3.84 -0.91 -4.44
CA ILE A 37 2.87 -0.16 -3.63
C ILE A 37 1.67 -1.02 -3.23
N ILE A 38 1.08 -1.76 -4.18
CA ILE A 38 -0.07 -2.63 -3.87
C ILE A 38 0.31 -3.71 -2.86
N CYS A 39 1.43 -4.40 -3.05
CA CYS A 39 1.89 -5.42 -2.11
C CYS A 39 2.11 -4.83 -0.71
N MET A 40 2.69 -3.62 -0.60
CA MET A 40 2.84 -2.93 0.68
C MET A 40 1.50 -2.60 1.34
N PHE A 41 0.49 -2.18 0.59
CA PHE A 41 -0.85 -2.00 1.16
C PHE A 41 -1.38 -3.29 1.78
N LEU A 42 -1.28 -4.40 1.04
CA LEU A 42 -1.80 -5.68 1.50
C LEU A 42 -1.00 -6.23 2.69
N ASP A 43 0.33 -6.24 2.62
CA ASP A 43 1.22 -6.73 3.67
C ASP A 43 1.04 -5.96 4.98
N VAL A 44 1.03 -4.63 4.92
CA VAL A 44 0.89 -3.80 6.12
C VAL A 44 -0.48 -4.01 6.77
N MET A 45 -1.56 -4.10 5.98
CA MET A 45 -2.91 -4.25 6.53
C MET A 45 -3.11 -5.65 7.13
N GLU A 46 -2.58 -6.69 6.50
CA GLU A 46 -2.62 -8.06 7.03
C GLU A 46 -1.81 -8.20 8.33
N PHE A 47 -0.62 -7.59 8.36
CA PHE A 47 0.19 -7.50 9.56
C PHE A 47 -0.51 -6.68 10.67
N TYR A 48 -1.13 -5.55 10.32
CA TYR A 48 -1.89 -4.73 11.26
C TYR A 48 -3.05 -5.51 11.89
N GLU A 49 -3.83 -6.24 11.10
CA GLU A 49 -4.93 -7.06 11.61
C GLU A 49 -4.43 -8.19 12.50
N THR A 50 -3.31 -8.83 12.15
CA THR A 50 -2.67 -9.85 12.99
C THR A 50 -2.21 -9.26 14.32
N LEU A 51 -1.42 -8.19 14.27
CA LEU A 51 -0.91 -7.50 15.47
C LEU A 51 -2.05 -6.97 16.36
N SER A 52 -3.16 -6.55 15.76
CA SER A 52 -4.33 -6.06 16.48
C SER A 52 -5.08 -7.15 17.24
N LYS A 53 -4.96 -8.43 16.84
CA LYS A 53 -5.53 -9.57 17.57
C LYS A 53 -4.70 -9.91 18.82
N ASP A 54 -3.38 -9.79 18.73
CA ASP A 54 -2.47 -10.09 19.84
C ASP A 54 -2.39 -8.97 20.88
N THR A 55 -2.76 -7.75 20.47
CA THR A 55 -2.73 -6.55 21.32
C THR A 55 -4.09 -5.86 21.29
N SER A 56 -4.14 -4.61 20.83
CA SER A 56 -5.36 -3.87 20.55
C SER A 56 -5.13 -3.02 19.29
N LYS A 57 -6.21 -2.70 18.54
CA LYS A 57 -6.11 -1.82 17.36
C LYS A 57 -5.40 -0.50 17.66
N LYS A 58 -5.65 0.07 18.85
CA LYS A 58 -5.04 1.33 19.28
C LYS A 58 -3.53 1.19 19.48
N GLU A 59 -3.08 0.09 20.07
CA GLU A 59 -1.65 -0.17 20.30
C GLU A 59 -0.93 -0.56 19.02
N ALA A 60 -1.48 -1.49 18.24
CA ALA A 60 -0.95 -1.88 16.92
C ALA A 60 -0.77 -0.66 16.00
N ARG A 61 -1.76 0.24 15.96
CA ARG A 61 -1.68 1.49 15.20
C ARG A 61 -0.55 2.39 15.69
N LYS A 62 -0.38 2.55 17.02
CA LYS A 62 0.69 3.36 17.60
C LYS A 62 2.07 2.78 17.29
N ILE A 63 2.20 1.45 17.31
CA ILE A 63 3.44 0.75 16.96
C ILE A 63 3.80 1.05 15.50
N LEU A 64 2.88 0.85 14.56
CA LEU A 64 3.12 1.12 13.14
C LEU A 64 3.33 2.61 12.83
N GLU A 65 2.70 3.51 13.58
CA GLU A 65 2.97 4.95 13.50
C GLU A 65 4.40 5.29 13.95
N LYS A 66 4.86 4.69 15.06
CA LYS A 66 6.20 4.93 15.61
C LYS A 66 7.31 4.49 14.64
N GLU A 67 7.09 3.40 13.92
CA GLU A 67 8.00 2.93 12.86
C GLU A 67 7.89 3.74 11.55
N GLY A 68 7.01 4.73 11.50
CA GLY A 68 6.80 5.57 10.32
C GLY A 68 6.05 4.88 9.18
N ILE A 69 5.49 3.69 9.43
CA ILE A 69 4.67 2.93 8.47
C ILE A 69 3.32 3.62 8.31
N PHE A 70 2.64 3.90 9.43
CA PHE A 70 1.40 4.67 9.44
C PHE A 70 1.67 6.16 9.60
N SER A 71 0.81 6.96 8.99
CA SER A 71 0.76 8.40 9.19
C SER A 71 0.12 8.76 10.53
N LYS A 72 0.55 9.89 11.08
CA LYS A 72 0.20 10.36 12.43
C LYS A 72 -1.29 10.25 12.73
N ASN A 73 -1.64 9.61 13.85
CA ASN A 73 -3.01 9.45 14.34
C ASN A 73 -3.98 8.78 13.36
N SER A 74 -3.51 7.89 12.48
CA SER A 74 -4.40 7.22 11.52
C SER A 74 -3.86 5.89 11.00
N GLU A 75 -4.69 5.14 10.30
CA GLU A 75 -4.36 3.85 9.65
C GLU A 75 -4.04 4.04 8.15
N TYR A 76 -3.59 5.23 7.75
CA TYR A 76 -3.13 5.48 6.38
C TYR A 76 -1.63 5.24 6.34
N ILE A 77 -1.18 4.43 5.39
CA ILE A 77 0.25 4.17 5.18
C ILE A 77 0.92 5.44 4.67
N SER A 78 2.02 5.79 5.31
CA SER A 78 2.78 7.01 5.07
C SER A 78 3.28 7.08 3.63
N GLY A 79 3.10 8.24 2.99
CA GLY A 79 3.70 8.48 1.68
C GLY A 79 5.24 8.39 1.70
N GLU A 80 5.87 8.76 2.82
CA GLU A 80 7.33 8.61 3.01
C GLU A 80 7.74 7.13 3.11
N TYR A 81 6.92 6.31 3.75
CA TYR A 81 7.16 4.87 3.82
C TYR A 81 7.10 4.22 2.43
N LEU A 82 6.03 4.49 1.67
CA LEU A 82 5.87 3.94 0.31
C LEU A 82 6.98 4.41 -0.63
N LYS A 83 7.38 5.69 -0.51
CA LYS A 83 8.46 6.29 -1.30
C LYS A 83 9.76 5.50 -1.19
N LYS A 84 10.16 5.12 0.04
CA LYS A 84 11.36 4.30 0.30
C LYS A 84 11.27 2.93 -0.38
N HIS A 85 10.08 2.32 -0.41
CA HIS A 85 9.88 0.97 -0.94
C HIS A 85 9.87 0.89 -2.47
N ILE A 86 9.63 2.01 -3.16
CA ILE A 86 9.72 2.11 -4.62
C ILE A 86 11.05 2.68 -5.11
N ASP A 87 12.03 2.87 -4.22
CA ASP A 87 13.37 3.39 -4.53
C ASP A 87 13.31 4.75 -5.27
N ARG A 88 12.49 5.68 -4.77
CA ARG A 88 12.33 7.04 -5.34
C ARG A 88 12.59 8.10 -4.28
N ASP A 89 13.05 9.28 -4.72
CA ASP A 89 13.31 10.39 -3.80
C ASP A 89 12.08 11.27 -3.54
N SER A 90 11.05 11.16 -4.38
CA SER A 90 9.88 12.04 -4.36
C SER A 90 8.58 11.32 -4.05
N ARG A 91 7.78 11.91 -3.15
CA ARG A 91 6.40 11.49 -2.88
C ARG A 91 5.45 11.73 -4.06
N VAL A 92 5.81 12.61 -4.99
CA VAL A 92 5.07 12.78 -6.25
C VAL A 92 5.10 11.48 -7.06
N ALA A 93 6.20 10.72 -7.01
CA ALA A 93 6.30 9.43 -7.67
C ALA A 93 5.35 8.38 -7.08
N VAL A 94 5.09 8.44 -5.76
CA VAL A 94 4.05 7.62 -5.11
C VAL A 94 2.67 8.10 -5.56
N HIS A 95 2.41 9.40 -5.48
CA HIS A 95 1.10 9.99 -5.82
C HIS A 95 0.67 9.65 -7.25
N ASN A 96 1.56 9.78 -8.22
CA ASN A 96 1.26 9.44 -9.62
C ASN A 96 0.85 7.98 -9.78
N ARG A 97 1.60 7.05 -9.15
CA ARG A 97 1.27 5.62 -9.18
C ARG A 97 -0.06 5.33 -8.49
N ILE A 98 -0.37 6.00 -7.38
CA ILE A 98 -1.68 5.86 -6.73
C ILE A 98 -2.80 6.32 -7.67
N ASN A 99 -2.61 7.42 -8.40
CA ASN A 99 -3.61 7.88 -9.37
C ASN A 99 -3.75 6.93 -10.55
N ASP A 100 -2.66 6.33 -11.01
CA ASP A 100 -2.69 5.31 -12.05
C ASP A 100 -3.42 4.04 -11.57
N LEU A 101 -3.16 3.58 -10.34
CA LEU A 101 -3.90 2.48 -9.71
C LEU A 101 -5.40 2.78 -9.58
N ARG A 102 -5.78 4.02 -9.24
CA ARG A 102 -7.21 4.42 -9.21
C ARG A 102 -7.88 4.32 -10.57
N LYS A 103 -7.18 4.68 -11.65
CA LYS A 103 -7.70 4.50 -13.03
C LYS A 103 -7.90 3.01 -13.36
N LEU A 104 -7.13 2.14 -12.72
CA LEU A 104 -7.25 0.68 -12.76
C LEU A 104 -8.23 0.14 -11.70
N GLU A 105 -9.17 0.97 -11.22
CA GLU A 105 -10.29 0.53 -10.37
C GLU A 105 -9.90 0.10 -8.95
N PHE A 106 -8.65 0.33 -8.52
CA PHE A 106 -8.28 0.22 -7.11
C PHE A 106 -8.90 1.36 -6.31
N ILE A 107 -9.64 1.03 -5.25
CA ILE A 107 -10.23 2.02 -4.36
C ILE A 107 -9.20 2.38 -3.29
N ILE A 108 -8.51 3.51 -3.48
CA ILE A 108 -7.48 4.01 -2.58
C ILE A 108 -7.88 5.41 -2.10
N GLU A 109 -7.97 5.60 -0.79
CA GLU A 109 -8.16 6.92 -0.19
C GLU A 109 -6.83 7.63 0.06
N THR A 110 -6.85 8.96 0.03
CA THR A 110 -5.71 9.81 0.40
C THR A 110 -6.05 10.64 1.62
N LYS A 111 -5.19 10.58 2.62
CA LYS A 111 -5.12 11.58 3.68
C LYS A 111 -4.20 12.71 3.21
N PRO A 112 -4.70 13.94 3.00
CA PRO A 112 -3.89 15.04 2.49
C PRO A 112 -2.88 15.56 3.52
N GLY A 113 -1.89 16.30 3.02
CA GLY A 113 -0.95 17.07 3.84
C GLY A 113 0.48 16.53 3.93
N PRO A 114 1.38 17.26 4.63
CA PRO A 114 2.81 16.93 4.73
C PRO A 114 3.08 15.59 5.40
N LEU A 115 2.21 15.15 6.30
CA LEU A 115 2.25 13.81 6.92
C LEU A 115 1.12 12.90 6.40
N GLY A 116 0.64 13.20 5.19
CA GLY A 116 -0.41 12.44 4.53
C GLY A 116 -0.01 11.02 4.17
N GLY A 117 -1.00 10.23 3.81
CA GLY A 117 -0.83 8.82 3.51
C GLY A 117 -1.96 8.28 2.65
N TYR A 118 -1.94 6.97 2.45
CA TYR A 118 -2.88 6.28 1.58
C TYR A 118 -3.45 5.06 2.28
N LYS A 119 -4.70 4.72 1.99
CA LYS A 119 -5.36 3.52 2.50
C LYS A 119 -6.04 2.81 1.35
N LEU A 120 -5.66 1.56 1.09
CA LEU A 120 -6.34 0.68 0.15
C LEU A 120 -7.62 0.17 0.82
N LEU A 121 -8.77 0.44 0.20
CA LEU A 121 -10.07 -0.03 0.68
C LEU A 121 -10.54 -1.27 -0.08
N LYS A 122 -10.29 -1.32 -1.40
CA LYS A 122 -10.69 -2.43 -2.25
C LYS A 122 -9.73 -2.60 -3.42
N THR A 123 -9.36 -3.85 -3.72
CA THR A 123 -8.74 -4.25 -4.98
C THR A 123 -9.83 -4.64 -5.98
N PRO A 124 -9.64 -4.40 -7.28
CA PRO A 124 -10.60 -4.88 -8.27
C PRO A 124 -10.63 -6.41 -8.30
N ASP A 125 -11.79 -6.98 -8.61
CA ASP A 125 -12.04 -8.42 -8.45
C ASP A 125 -11.15 -9.27 -9.37
N TRP A 126 -10.64 -8.69 -10.45
CA TRP A 126 -9.73 -9.34 -11.40
C TRP A 126 -8.25 -9.33 -10.96
N PHE A 127 -7.87 -8.60 -9.90
CA PHE A 127 -6.46 -8.39 -9.55
C PHE A 127 -5.79 -9.61 -8.92
N LEU A 128 -6.47 -10.26 -7.99
CA LEU A 128 -5.98 -11.47 -7.33
C LEU A 128 -6.61 -12.67 -8.02
N ASN A 129 -5.80 -13.67 -8.35
CA ASN A 129 -6.35 -14.98 -8.69
C ASN A 129 -6.96 -15.56 -7.42
N GLY A 130 -8.29 -15.62 -7.38
CA GLY A 130 -8.97 -16.49 -6.43
C GLY A 130 -8.52 -17.93 -6.69
N GLU A 131 -8.08 -18.59 -5.64
CA GLU A 131 -8.43 -20.01 -5.49
C GLU A 131 -9.82 -20.07 -4.86
#